data_AF-A0A8D8I3Y6-F1
#
_entry.id   AF-A0A8D8I3Y6-F1
#
_cell.length_a   1.000
_cell.length_b   1.000
_cell.length_c   1.000
_cell.angle_alpha   90.00
_cell.angle_beta   90.00
_cell.angle_gamma   90.00
#
_symmetry.space_group_name_H-M   'P 1'
#
loop_
_entity.id
_entity.type
_entity.pdbx_description
1 polymer ?
#
loop_
_entity_poly.entity_id
_entity_poly.type
_entity_poly.pdbx_seq_one_letter_code
_entity_poly.pdbx_strand_id
1 'polypeptide(L)'
;WEMRKDSLPYAMNFSAPGVEIYCLYGTGIDTVENLNYEKSYDLSGKPTLVMGDGDGTVNRRSLEACQYWNGQQKQPVHLQEFPGADHMQILANLAVMDRIVKVLLFE
;
A
#
# COMPACT_ATOMS: atom_id res chain seq x y z
N TRP A 1 11.77 19.99 -1.68
CA TRP A 1 11.11 20.52 -2.90
C TRP A 1 11.74 19.96 -4.17
N GLU A 2 13.05 20.09 -4.37
CA GLU A 2 13.70 19.57 -5.60
C GLU A 2 13.56 18.05 -5.78
N MET A 3 13.69 17.25 -4.70
CA MET A 3 13.43 15.80 -4.75
C MET A 3 12.02 15.46 -5.29
N ARG A 4 11.02 16.28 -4.98
CA ARG A 4 9.66 16.08 -5.49
C ARG A 4 9.60 16.34 -6.99
N LYS A 5 10.23 17.41 -7.48
CA LYS A 5 10.23 17.72 -8.92
C LYS A 5 10.92 16.62 -9.72
N ASP A 6 12.00 16.08 -9.19
CA ASP A 6 12.78 15.00 -9.81
C ASP A 6 11.98 13.69 -9.90
N SER A 7 11.24 13.33 -8.85
CA SER A 7 10.47 12.08 -8.83
C SER A 7 9.08 12.16 -9.49
N LEU A 8 8.47 13.35 -9.56
CA LEU A 8 7.09 13.52 -10.03
C LEU A 8 6.83 12.93 -11.43
N PRO A 9 7.70 13.12 -12.45
CA PRO A 9 7.44 12.58 -13.78
C PRO A 9 7.33 11.05 -13.80
N TYR A 10 8.04 10.37 -12.90
CA TYR A 10 8.05 8.91 -12.80
C TYR A 10 6.91 8.37 -11.92
N ALA A 11 6.50 9.13 -10.90
CA ALA A 11 5.43 8.75 -9.98
C ALA A 11 4.01 8.98 -10.54
N MET A 12 3.85 9.89 -11.51
CA MET A 12 2.53 10.29 -12.01
C MET A 12 1.94 9.33 -13.06
N ASN A 13 2.75 8.46 -13.67
CA ASN A 13 2.23 7.47 -14.62
C ASN A 13 1.69 6.25 -13.87
N PHE A 14 0.41 6.29 -13.53
CA PHE A 14 -0.30 5.20 -12.84
C PHE A 14 -1.13 4.33 -13.80
N SER A 15 -0.71 4.23 -15.07
CA SER A 15 -1.36 3.39 -16.08
C SER A 15 -1.29 1.90 -15.69
N ALA A 16 -2.32 1.13 -16.08
CA ALA A 16 -2.36 -0.30 -15.83
C ALA A 16 -1.17 -1.05 -16.47
N PRO A 17 -0.57 -2.04 -15.79
CA PRO A 17 0.65 -2.70 -16.24
C PRO A 17 0.46 -3.65 -17.43
N GLY A 18 -0.79 -4.02 -17.77
CA GLY A 18 -1.08 -4.84 -18.94
C GLY A 18 -0.68 -6.32 -18.80
N VAL A 19 -0.60 -6.81 -17.56
CA VAL A 19 -0.36 -8.21 -17.20
C VAL A 19 -1.34 -8.60 -16.09
N GLU A 20 -1.54 -9.89 -15.86
CA GLU A 20 -2.34 -10.34 -14.73
C GLU A 20 -1.68 -9.92 -13.41
N ILE A 21 -2.48 -9.38 -12.49
CA ILE A 21 -1.99 -8.80 -11.23
C ILE A 21 -2.61 -9.54 -10.04
N TYR A 22 -1.76 -9.90 -9.08
CA TYR A 22 -2.17 -10.35 -7.74
C TYR A 22 -1.68 -9.34 -6.72
N CYS A 23 -2.61 -8.55 -6.19
CA CYS A 23 -2.34 -7.49 -5.24
C CYS A 23 -2.63 -8.00 -3.82
N LEU A 24 -1.57 -8.30 -3.07
CA LEU A 24 -1.63 -8.84 -1.71
C LEU A 24 -1.18 -7.74 -0.72
N TYR A 25 -2.01 -7.42 0.27
CA TYR A 25 -1.70 -6.34 1.21
C TYR A 25 -2.30 -6.56 2.61
N GLY A 26 -1.64 -5.98 3.62
CA GLY A 26 -2.11 -6.00 5.00
C GLY A 26 -3.18 -4.94 5.27
N THR A 27 -4.09 -5.24 6.21
CA THR A 27 -5.11 -4.28 6.70
C THR A 27 -5.34 -4.47 8.20
N GLY A 28 -6.03 -3.53 8.84
CA GLY A 28 -6.44 -3.63 10.23
C GLY A 28 -5.35 -3.32 11.26
N ILE A 29 -4.25 -2.68 10.84
CA ILE A 29 -3.18 -2.21 11.74
C ILE A 29 -3.15 -0.68 11.73
N ASP A 30 -3.17 -0.09 12.94
CA ASP A 30 -3.06 1.35 13.13
C ASP A 30 -1.83 1.89 12.40
N THR A 31 -2.07 2.70 11.36
CA THR A 31 -1.05 3.26 10.49
C THR A 31 -1.15 4.78 10.51
N VAL A 32 -0.02 5.48 10.67
CA VAL A 32 -0.02 6.95 10.70
C VAL A 32 -0.53 7.51 9.38
N GLU A 33 -1.61 8.29 9.42
CA GLU A 33 -2.18 8.98 8.24
C GLU A 33 -1.82 10.45 8.20
N ASN A 34 -1.80 11.11 9.37
CA ASN A 34 -1.49 12.54 9.47
C ASN A 34 -0.55 12.81 10.65
N LEU A 35 0.38 13.76 10.42
CA LEU A 35 1.23 14.34 11.45
C LEU A 35 0.69 15.72 11.80
N ASN A 36 0.06 15.85 12.96
CA ASN A 36 -0.50 17.11 13.39
C ASN A 36 0.48 17.88 14.29
N TYR A 37 1.01 18.99 13.77
CA TYR A 37 1.99 19.84 14.44
C TYR A 37 1.39 21.05 15.15
N GLU A 38 0.06 21.15 15.32
CA GLU A 38 -0.77 22.20 15.97
C GLU A 38 -0.09 23.29 16.83
N LYS A 39 0.98 22.95 17.56
CA LYS A 39 1.74 23.78 18.49
C LYS A 39 3.02 24.42 17.91
N SER A 40 3.43 24.09 16.69
CA SER A 40 4.63 24.65 16.04
C SER A 40 4.37 24.97 14.56
N TYR A 41 4.54 26.23 14.16
CA TYR A 41 4.39 26.67 12.77
C TYR A 41 5.59 26.29 11.89
N ASP A 42 6.72 25.95 12.49
CA ASP A 42 7.98 25.60 11.82
C ASP A 42 8.25 24.08 11.79
N LEU A 43 7.28 23.27 12.21
CA LEU A 43 7.38 21.80 12.29
C LEU A 43 8.50 21.30 13.23
N SER A 44 9.00 22.13 14.15
CA SER A 44 10.09 21.77 15.05
C SER A 44 9.65 20.88 16.23
N GLY A 45 8.36 20.85 16.55
CA GLY A 45 7.80 20.06 17.66
C GLY A 45 7.61 18.58 17.33
N LYS A 46 7.26 17.77 18.33
CA LYS A 46 6.79 16.40 18.09
C LYS A 46 5.32 16.46 17.65
N PRO A 47 4.95 15.91 16.48
CA PRO A 47 3.55 15.90 16.06
C PRO A 47 2.73 14.93 16.90
N THR A 48 1.45 15.24 17.03
CA THR A 48 0.43 14.24 17.38
C THR A 48 0.20 13.36 16.17
N LEU A 49 0.29 12.04 16.34
CA LEU A 49 0.04 11.07 15.28
C LEU A 49 -1.47 10.82 15.18
N VAL A 50 -2.02 10.99 13.99
CA VAL A 50 -3.39 10.58 13.68
C VAL A 50 -3.31 9.25 12.95
N MET A 51 -3.89 8.22 13.56
CA MET A 51 -3.88 6.86 13.02
C MET A 51 -5.10 6.63 12.13
N GLY A 52 -4.93 5.81 11.10
CA GLY A 52 -5.98 5.21 10.29
C GLY A 52 -5.64 3.78 9.92
N ASP A 53 -6.34 3.22 8.94
CA ASP A 53 -6.20 1.80 8.56
C ASP A 53 -5.00 1.58 7.61
N GLY A 54 -4.33 0.45 7.74
CA GLY A 54 -3.19 0.04 6.92
C GLY A 54 -2.47 -1.20 7.45
N ASP A 55 -1.20 -1.34 7.09
CA ASP A 55 -0.31 -2.46 7.47
C ASP A 55 0.69 -2.07 8.58
N GLY A 56 0.50 -0.93 9.25
CA GLY A 56 1.41 -0.35 10.23
C GLY A 56 2.40 0.65 9.64
N THR A 57 2.58 0.69 8.32
CA THR A 57 3.46 1.64 7.62
C THR A 57 2.78 2.35 6.45
N VAL A 58 2.11 1.60 5.59
CA VAL A 58 1.44 2.08 4.37
C VAL A 58 -0.07 2.10 4.61
N ASN A 59 -0.71 3.25 4.37
CA ASN A 59 -2.16 3.38 4.57
C ASN A 59 -2.92 2.51 3.56
N ARG A 60 -4.07 1.98 3.99
CA ARG A 60 -4.98 1.16 3.17
C ARG A 60 -5.31 1.80 1.81
N ARG A 61 -5.57 3.11 1.78
CA ARG A 61 -5.84 3.86 0.54
C ARG A 61 -4.75 3.70 -0.54
N SER A 62 -3.50 3.50 -0.13
CA SER A 62 -2.37 3.30 -1.05
C SER A 62 -2.21 1.83 -1.40
N LEU A 63 -2.44 0.94 -0.44
CA LEU A 63 -2.37 -0.52 -0.64
C LEU A 63 -3.44 -1.00 -1.64
N GLU A 64 -4.64 -0.40 -1.61
CA GLU A 64 -5.75 -0.71 -2.51
C GLU A 64 -5.63 -0.08 -3.91
N ALA A 65 -4.59 0.72 -4.18
CA ALA A 65 -4.48 1.48 -5.42
C ALA A 65 -4.48 0.60 -6.68
N CYS A 66 -4.02 -0.65 -6.58
CA CYS A 66 -4.09 -1.65 -7.65
C CYS A 66 -5.54 -1.92 -8.13
N GLN A 67 -6.55 -1.70 -7.28
CA GLN A 67 -7.98 -1.81 -7.67
C GLN A 67 -8.34 -0.90 -8.83
N TYR A 68 -7.66 0.25 -8.95
CA TYR A 68 -7.87 1.22 -10.01
C TYR A 68 -7.69 0.59 -11.41
N TRP A 69 -6.79 -0.37 -11.55
CA TRP A 69 -6.51 -1.03 -12.82
C TRP A 69 -7.58 -2.02 -13.25
N ASN A 70 -8.57 -2.31 -12.40
CA ASN A 70 -9.69 -3.16 -12.77
C ASN A 70 -10.49 -2.52 -13.92
N GLY A 71 -10.66 -3.26 -15.02
CA GLY A 71 -11.28 -2.77 -16.25
C GLY A 71 -10.43 -1.80 -17.09
N GLN A 72 -9.20 -1.47 -16.68
CA GLN A 72 -8.26 -0.66 -17.48
C GLN A 72 -7.32 -1.49 -18.35
N GLN A 73 -7.36 -2.82 -18.17
CA GLN A 73 -6.57 -3.79 -18.92
C GLN A 73 -7.41 -5.04 -19.19
N LYS A 74 -6.99 -5.86 -20.16
CA LYS A 74 -7.68 -7.11 -20.51
C LYS A 74 -7.45 -8.21 -19.48
N GLN A 75 -6.27 -8.19 -18.87
CA GLN A 75 -5.81 -9.17 -17.90
C GLN A 75 -6.48 -8.90 -16.54
N PRO A 76 -6.82 -9.94 -15.78
CA PRO A 76 -7.52 -9.77 -14.50
C PRO A 76 -6.62 -9.12 -13.44
N VAL A 77 -7.27 -8.49 -12.47
CA VAL A 77 -6.65 -7.88 -11.30
C VAL A 77 -7.29 -8.50 -10.06
N HIS A 78 -6.52 -9.29 -9.33
CA HIS A 78 -6.94 -9.97 -8.12
C HIS A 78 -6.50 -9.17 -6.90
N LEU A 79 -7.41 -8.91 -5.97
CA LEU A 79 -7.12 -8.24 -4.71
C LEU A 79 -7.32 -9.21 -3.56
N GLN A 80 -6.37 -9.24 -2.62
CA GLN A 80 -6.49 -10.05 -1.42
C GLN A 80 -5.93 -9.33 -0.20
N GLU A 81 -6.82 -9.05 0.74
CA GLU A 81 -6.49 -8.50 2.05
C GLU A 81 -5.98 -9.60 3.00
N PHE A 82 -4.99 -9.25 3.81
CA PHE A 82 -4.50 -10.06 4.92
C PHE A 82 -4.60 -9.26 6.23
N PRO A 83 -5.75 -9.31 6.92
CA PRO A 83 -5.93 -8.58 8.17
C PRO A 83 -4.87 -8.96 9.21
N GLY A 84 -4.25 -7.95 9.82
CA GLY A 84 -3.18 -8.11 10.80
C GLY A 84 -1.80 -8.46 10.22
N ALA A 85 -1.63 -8.49 8.89
CA ALA A 85 -0.31 -8.62 8.29
C ALA A 85 0.44 -7.28 8.34
N ASP A 86 1.43 -7.20 9.23
CA ASP A 86 2.32 -6.05 9.36
C ASP A 86 3.23 -5.90 8.13
N HIS A 87 3.57 -4.65 7.80
CA HIS A 87 4.40 -4.26 6.66
C HIS A 87 5.69 -5.08 6.51
N MET A 88 6.40 -5.32 7.61
CA MET A 88 7.65 -6.08 7.60
C MET A 88 7.42 -7.59 7.68
N GLN A 89 6.36 -8.00 8.38
CA GLN A 89 6.06 -9.41 8.62
C GLN A 89 5.29 -10.08 7.49
N ILE A 90 4.71 -9.32 6.56
CA ILE A 90 3.92 -9.85 5.44
C ILE A 90 4.69 -10.88 4.61
N LEU A 91 6.02 -10.71 4.47
CA LEU A 91 6.89 -11.64 3.73
C LEU A 91 7.09 -12.98 4.45
N ALA A 92 6.89 -13.05 5.76
CA ALA A 92 6.98 -14.26 6.57
C ALA A 92 5.59 -14.80 6.98
N ASN A 93 4.50 -14.14 6.57
CA ASN A 93 3.16 -14.55 6.90
C ASN A 93 2.79 -15.85 6.14
N LEU A 94 2.48 -16.91 6.89
CA LEU A 94 2.18 -18.22 6.32
C LEU A 94 0.99 -18.21 5.35
N ALA A 95 -0.04 -17.39 5.60
CA ALA A 95 -1.19 -17.28 4.71
C ALA A 95 -0.83 -16.55 3.39
N VAL A 96 0.06 -15.56 3.45
CA VAL A 96 0.57 -14.86 2.27
C VAL A 96 1.44 -15.81 1.45
N MET A 97 2.36 -16.54 2.10
CA MET A 97 3.19 -17.54 1.41
C MET A 97 2.34 -18.64 0.76
N ASP A 98 1.33 -19.16 1.45
CA ASP A 98 0.37 -20.11 0.88
C ASP A 98 -0.34 -19.54 -0.35
N ARG A 99 -0.76 -18.26 -0.31
CA ARG A 99 -1.35 -17.60 -1.48
C ARG A 99 -0.37 -17.53 -2.65
N ILE A 100 0.88 -17.14 -2.40
CA ILE A 100 1.92 -17.08 -3.44
C ILE A 100 2.15 -18.46 -4.07
N VAL A 101 2.26 -19.51 -3.26
CA VAL A 101 2.41 -20.89 -3.75
C VAL A 101 1.21 -21.30 -4.60
N LYS A 102 -0.01 -20.91 -4.21
CA LYS A 102 -1.22 -21.16 -5.00
C LYS A 102 -1.19 -20.50 -6.37
N VAL A 103 -0.78 -19.23 -6.43
CA VAL A 103 -0.63 -18.51 -7.71
C VAL A 103 0.44 -19.17 -8.59
N LEU A 104 1.55 -19.64 -8.01
CA LEU A 104 2.66 -20.19 -8.78
C LEU A 104 2.45 -21.62 -9.29
N LEU A 105 1.67 -22.44 -8.57
CA LEU A 105 1.58 -23.89 -8.83
C LEU A 105 0.20 -24.37 -9.25
N PHE A 106 -0.87 -23.61 -8.96
CA PHE A 106 -2.25 -24.10 -9.04
C PHE A 106 -3.21 -23.18 -9.79
N GLU A 107 -2.73 -22.04 -10.32
CA GLU A 107 -3.46 -21.18 -11.26
C GLU A 107 -2.84 -21.26 -12.67
#